data_AF-A0A2E1SYE3-F1
#
_entry.id   AF-A0A2E1SYE3-F1
#
_cell.length_a   1.000
_cell.length_b   1.000
_cell.length_c   1.000
_cell.angle_alpha   90.00
_cell.angle_beta   90.00
_cell.angle_gamma   90.00
#
_symmetry.space_group_name_H-M   'P 1'
#
loop_
_entity.id
_entity.type
_entity.pdbx_description
1 polymer ?
#
loop_
_entity_poly.entity_id
_entity_poly.type
_entity_poly.pdbx_seq_one_letter_code
_entity_poly.pdbx_strand_id
1 'polypeptide(L)'
;PFVAGAVAALLSNELASVALQAFVLYSLAILSFMGGVHWGLALISGTRQSARLLISVIPVVVAWICLMTLPAHLTLAVLGGGFIAQWFVDRPIFEELPIQAWYLEMRPRLAYVVAGCHLFMLFRLMS
;
A
#
# COMPACT_ATOMS: atom_id res chain seq x y z
N PRO A 1 -10.56 7.11 1.19
CA PRO A 1 -10.71 6.28 2.41
C PRO A 1 -9.54 6.40 3.40
N PHE A 2 -8.29 6.46 2.94
CA PHE A 2 -7.13 6.69 3.83
C PHE A 2 -7.25 7.97 4.66
N VAL A 3 -7.45 9.11 4.01
CA VAL A 3 -7.62 10.41 4.69
C VAL A 3 -8.84 10.38 5.62
N ALA A 4 -9.97 9.85 5.16
CA ALA A 4 -11.18 9.76 5.96
C ALA A 4 -11.00 8.88 7.22
N GLY A 5 -10.32 7.74 7.09
CA GLY A 5 -10.00 6.87 8.23
C GLY A 5 -9.04 7.53 9.22
N ALA A 6 -8.01 8.22 8.71
CA ALA A 6 -7.08 8.98 9.54
C ALA A 6 -7.79 10.10 10.31
N VAL A 7 -8.65 10.88 9.65
CA VAL A 7 -9.44 11.94 10.31
C VAL A 7 -10.45 11.36 11.30
N ALA A 8 -11.14 10.27 10.95
CA ALA A 8 -12.11 9.63 11.83
C ALA A 8 -11.49 9.15 13.15
N ALA A 9 -10.21 8.72 13.13
CA ALA A 9 -9.48 8.31 14.32
C ALA A 9 -9.21 9.46 15.33
N LEU A 10 -9.43 10.72 14.93
CA LEU A 10 -9.35 11.88 15.83
C LEU A 10 -10.68 12.23 16.51
N LEU A 11 -11.81 11.78 15.98
CA LEU A 11 -13.13 12.28 16.40
C LEU A 11 -13.63 11.64 17.70
N SER A 12 -13.37 10.35 17.90
CA SER A 12 -13.70 9.66 19.15
C SER A 12 -12.89 8.38 19.33
N ASN A 13 -12.66 7.97 20.58
CA ASN A 13 -11.94 6.72 20.89
C ASN A 13 -12.72 5.47 20.48
N GLU A 14 -14.06 5.49 20.54
CA GLU A 14 -14.89 4.37 20.06
C GLU A 14 -14.74 4.19 18.55
N LEU A 15 -14.82 5.28 17.79
CA LEU A 15 -14.67 5.25 16.34
C LEU A 15 -13.23 4.93 15.92
N ALA A 16 -12.23 5.27 16.74
CA ALA A 16 -10.83 5.02 16.43
C ALA A 16 -10.52 3.54 16.19
N SER A 17 -11.14 2.64 16.95
CA SER A 17 -10.95 1.18 16.78
C SER A 17 -11.44 0.69 15.41
N VAL A 18 -12.67 1.05 15.04
CA VAL A 18 -13.29 0.72 13.75
C VAL A 18 -12.56 1.41 12.61
N ALA A 19 -12.18 2.67 12.78
CA ALA A 19 -11.43 3.45 11.80
C ALA A 19 -10.06 2.83 11.52
N LEU A 20 -9.32 2.40 12.56
CA LEU A 20 -8.05 1.70 12.42
C LEU A 20 -8.21 0.38 11.66
N GLN A 21 -9.19 -0.44 12.05
CA GLN A 21 -9.45 -1.71 11.38
C GLN A 21 -9.80 -1.51 9.90
N ALA A 22 -10.72 -0.60 9.60
CA ALA A 22 -11.11 -0.27 8.24
C ALA A 22 -9.93 0.30 7.43
N PHE A 23 -9.13 1.16 8.04
CA PHE A 23 -7.92 1.74 7.44
C PHE A 23 -6.92 0.66 7.05
N VAL A 24 -6.58 -0.24 7.97
CA VAL A 24 -5.61 -1.31 7.75
C VAL A 24 -6.10 -2.31 6.69
N LEU A 25 -7.36 -2.73 6.74
CA LEU A 25 -7.94 -3.63 5.73
C LEU A 25 -7.97 -2.99 4.34
N TYR A 26 -8.34 -1.71 4.26
CA TYR A 26 -8.30 -0.97 3.01
C TYR A 26 -6.88 -0.80 2.47
N SER A 27 -5.90 -0.59 3.36
CA SER A 27 -4.48 -0.52 3.01
C SER A 27 -4.01 -1.82 2.34
N LEU A 28 -4.35 -2.97 2.93
CA LEU A 28 -4.02 -4.28 2.37
C LEU A 28 -4.67 -4.48 0.99
N ALA A 29 -5.95 -4.10 0.83
CA ALA A 29 -6.67 -4.21 -0.44
C ALA A 29 -6.04 -3.35 -1.54
N ILE A 30 -5.70 -2.09 -1.23
CA ILE A 30 -5.07 -1.21 -2.22
C ILE A 30 -3.64 -1.66 -2.54
N LEU A 31 -2.86 -2.14 -1.57
CA LEU A 31 -1.53 -2.69 -1.84
C LEU A 31 -1.61 -3.90 -2.79
N SER A 32 -2.61 -4.76 -2.61
CA SER A 32 -2.91 -5.88 -3.51
C SER A 32 -3.26 -5.42 -4.93
N PHE A 33 -4.19 -4.46 -5.05
CA PHE A 33 -4.58 -3.90 -6.35
C PHE A 33 -3.41 -3.25 -7.09
N MET A 34 -2.57 -2.54 -6.33
CA MET A 34 -1.36 -1.90 -6.80
C MET A 34 -0.31 -2.91 -7.31
N GLY A 35 -0.21 -4.10 -6.69
CA GLY A 35 0.62 -5.21 -7.19
C GLY A 35 0.04 -5.88 -8.43
N GLY A 36 -1.30 -5.94 -8.56
CA GLY A 36 -2.01 -6.56 -9.68
C GLY A 36 -1.64 -6.02 -11.06
N VAL A 37 -1.12 -4.80 -11.16
CA VAL A 37 -0.61 -4.24 -12.44
C VAL A 37 0.50 -5.10 -13.04
N HIS A 38 1.35 -5.71 -12.22
CA HIS A 38 2.42 -6.59 -12.69
C HIS A 38 1.90 -7.87 -13.36
N TRP A 39 0.72 -8.37 -12.97
CA TRP A 39 0.05 -9.46 -13.69
C TRP A 39 -0.35 -9.03 -15.10
N GLY A 40 -0.98 -7.86 -15.23
CA GLY A 40 -1.36 -7.30 -16.53
C GLY A 40 -0.14 -7.10 -17.43
N LEU A 41 0.96 -6.57 -16.88
CA LEU A 41 2.22 -6.44 -17.61
C LEU A 41 2.77 -7.80 -18.04
N ALA A 42 2.81 -8.79 -17.15
CA ALA A 42 3.27 -10.15 -17.45
C ALA A 42 2.46 -10.81 -18.57
N LEU A 43 1.14 -10.61 -18.59
CA LEU A 43 0.24 -11.11 -19.63
C LEU A 43 0.49 -10.43 -20.98
N ILE A 44 0.71 -9.11 -21.00
CA ILE A 44 0.83 -8.34 -22.24
C ILE A 44 2.23 -8.45 -22.85
N SER A 45 3.29 -8.34 -22.05
CA SER A 45 4.66 -8.28 -22.61
C SER A 45 5.33 -9.64 -22.73
N GLY A 46 4.83 -10.68 -22.06
CA GLY A 46 5.41 -12.04 -22.11
C GLY A 46 6.83 -12.18 -21.53
N THR A 47 7.39 -11.13 -20.95
CA THR A 47 8.78 -11.08 -20.45
C THR A 47 8.82 -10.95 -18.93
N ARG A 48 9.88 -11.51 -18.31
CA ARG A 48 10.15 -11.43 -16.85
C ARG A 48 8.93 -11.82 -15.98
N GLN A 49 8.14 -12.78 -16.44
CA GLN A 49 6.87 -13.18 -15.80
C GLN A 49 7.05 -13.51 -14.32
N SER A 50 7.99 -14.40 -13.99
CA SER A 50 8.25 -14.81 -12.60
C SER A 50 8.62 -13.62 -11.70
N ALA A 51 9.50 -12.73 -12.17
CA ALA A 51 9.88 -11.54 -11.40
C ALA A 51 8.69 -10.62 -11.13
N ARG A 52 7.83 -10.40 -12.13
CA ARG A 52 6.62 -9.57 -12.00
C ARG A 52 5.59 -10.18 -11.05
N LEU A 53 5.39 -11.50 -11.10
CA LEU A 53 4.52 -12.19 -10.16
C LEU A 53 5.04 -12.08 -8.73
N LEU A 54 6.36 -12.20 -8.52
CA LEU A 54 6.98 -12.01 -7.21
C LEU A 54 6.79 -10.58 -6.69
N ILE A 55 7.03 -9.56 -7.54
CA ILE A 55 6.79 -8.15 -7.18
C ILE A 55 5.32 -7.92 -6.82
N SER A 56 4.38 -8.53 -7.54
CA SER A 56 2.97 -8.42 -7.21
C SER A 56 2.59 -9.05 -5.87
N VAL A 57 3.13 -10.23 -5.56
CA VAL A 57 2.62 -11.10 -4.49
C VAL A 57 3.36 -10.91 -3.17
N ILE A 58 4.69 -10.75 -3.20
CA ILE A 58 5.50 -10.66 -1.98
C ILE A 58 5.02 -9.53 -1.05
N PRO A 59 4.79 -8.29 -1.52
CA PRO A 59 4.42 -7.20 -0.62
C PRO A 59 3.07 -7.41 0.07
N VAL A 60 2.07 -7.95 -0.64
CA VAL A 60 0.74 -8.21 -0.05
C VAL A 60 0.77 -9.40 0.91
N VAL A 61 1.56 -10.45 0.62
CA VAL A 61 1.72 -11.59 1.53
C VAL A 61 2.44 -11.17 2.81
N VAL A 62 3.52 -10.38 2.70
CA VAL A 62 4.23 -9.84 3.85
C VAL A 62 3.28 -8.98 4.70
N ALA A 63 2.54 -8.06 4.06
CA ALA A 63 1.57 -7.23 4.76
C ALA A 63 0.46 -8.03 5.46
N TRP A 64 -0.05 -9.08 4.81
CA TRP A 64 -1.06 -9.97 5.37
C TRP A 64 -0.53 -10.78 6.58
N ILE A 65 0.69 -11.32 6.49
CA ILE A 65 1.34 -12.02 7.61
C ILE A 65 1.53 -11.06 8.79
N CYS A 66 2.03 -9.85 8.54
CA CYS A 66 2.22 -8.85 9.57
C CYS A 66 0.90 -8.48 10.24
N LEU A 67 -0.18 -8.32 9.47
CA LEU A 67 -1.51 -8.06 10.00
C LEU A 67 -1.99 -9.15 10.98
N MET A 68 -1.64 -10.41 10.74
CA MET A 68 -2.06 -11.54 11.58
C MET A 68 -1.14 -11.77 12.79
N THR A 69 0.10 -11.31 12.75
CA THR A 69 1.13 -11.70 13.73
C THR A 69 1.69 -10.55 14.55
N LEU A 70 1.60 -9.31 14.06
CA LEU A 70 2.24 -8.14 14.68
C LEU A 70 1.23 -7.20 15.34
N PRO A 71 1.66 -6.46 16.38
CA PRO A 71 0.88 -5.35 16.93
C PRO A 71 0.55 -4.28 15.88
N ALA A 72 -0.53 -3.54 16.11
CA ALA A 72 -1.07 -2.56 15.15
C ALA A 72 -0.03 -1.53 14.66
N HIS A 73 0.84 -1.04 15.54
CA HIS A 73 1.87 -0.08 15.15
C HIS A 73 2.91 -0.69 14.18
N LEU A 74 3.39 -1.91 14.41
CA LEU A 74 4.31 -2.54 13.46
C LEU A 74 3.61 -2.85 12.12
N THR A 75 2.35 -3.29 12.16
CA THR A 75 1.54 -3.53 10.97
C THR A 75 1.36 -2.26 10.13
N LEU A 76 1.08 -1.11 10.76
CA LEU A 76 1.03 0.18 10.07
C LEU A 76 2.39 0.59 9.50
N ALA A 77 3.49 0.37 10.23
CA ALA A 77 4.82 0.68 9.71
C ALA A 77 5.15 -0.16 8.45
N VAL A 78 4.85 -1.46 8.49
CA VAL A 78 5.08 -2.37 7.36
C VAL A 78 4.19 -2.02 6.17
N LEU A 79 2.90 -1.79 6.36
CA LEU A 79 1.99 -1.41 5.26
C LEU A 79 2.42 -0.08 4.62
N GLY A 80 2.72 0.94 5.43
CA GLY A 80 3.10 2.26 4.96
C GLY A 80 4.43 2.22 4.20
N GLY A 81 5.43 1.52 4.77
CA GLY A 81 6.69 1.24 4.11
C GLY A 81 6.52 0.42 2.84
N GLY A 82 5.58 -0.53 2.83
CA GLY A 82 5.25 -1.37 1.68
C GLY A 82 4.79 -0.57 0.47
N PHE A 83 3.96 0.46 0.65
CA PHE A 83 3.56 1.36 -0.44
C PHE A 83 4.73 2.14 -1.03
N ILE A 84 5.63 2.63 -0.18
CA ILE A 84 6.84 3.35 -0.62
C ILE A 84 7.79 2.40 -1.35
N ALA A 85 8.08 1.24 -0.75
CA ALA A 85 8.95 0.22 -1.34
C ALA A 85 8.42 -0.25 -2.70
N GLN A 86 7.12 -0.54 -2.79
CA GLN A 86 6.46 -0.92 -4.04
C GLN A 86 6.64 0.17 -5.11
N TRP A 87 6.44 1.45 -4.77
CA TRP A 87 6.67 2.56 -5.71
C TRP A 87 8.12 2.63 -6.21
N PHE A 88 9.11 2.44 -5.34
CA PHE A 88 10.51 2.45 -5.75
C PHE A 88 10.88 1.27 -6.65
N VAL A 89 10.23 0.11 -6.47
CA VAL A 89 10.36 -1.04 -7.39
C VAL A 89 9.68 -0.77 -8.73
N ASP A 90 8.48 -0.19 -8.69
CA ASP A 90 7.66 0.09 -9.86
C ASP A 90 8.28 1.13 -10.80
N ARG A 91 8.86 2.20 -10.23
CA ARG A 91 9.33 3.36 -10.97
C ARG A 91 10.23 3.02 -12.18
N PRO A 92 11.37 2.31 -12.02
CA PRO A 92 12.21 1.97 -13.17
C PRO A 92 11.52 1.04 -14.17
N ILE A 93 10.63 0.15 -13.70
CA ILE A 93 9.88 -0.76 -14.57
C ILE A 93 8.90 0.01 -15.45
N PHE A 94 8.22 1.01 -14.89
CA PHE A 94 7.24 1.80 -15.62
C PHE A 94 7.89 2.83 -16.54
N GLU A 95 9.10 3.32 -16.24
CA GLU A 95 9.89 4.17 -17.13
C GLU A 95 10.33 3.44 -18.41
N GLU A 96 10.51 2.11 -18.36
CA GLU A 96 10.89 1.27 -19.52
C GLU A 96 9.71 0.84 -20.40
N LEU A 97 8.47 1.10 -19.99
CA LEU A 97 7.26 0.58 -20.62
C LEU A 97 6.38 1.71 -21.15
N PRO A 98 5.55 1.47 -22.19
CA PRO A 98 4.62 2.46 -22.73
C PRO A 98 3.39 2.64 -21.80
N ILE A 99 3.64 3.03 -20.55
CA ILE A 99 2.61 3.29 -19.54
C ILE A 99 2.00 4.67 -19.80
N GLN A 100 0.68 4.78 -19.64
CA GLN A 100 -0.02 6.05 -19.82
C GLN A 100 0.40 7.07 -18.76
N ALA A 101 0.64 8.32 -19.19
CA ALA A 101 1.19 9.39 -18.34
C ALA A 101 0.39 9.63 -17.04
N TRP A 102 -0.95 9.57 -17.11
CA TRP A 102 -1.81 9.75 -15.93
C TRP A 102 -1.52 8.72 -14.83
N TYR A 103 -1.15 7.49 -15.21
CA TYR A 103 -0.84 6.43 -14.26
C TYR A 103 0.52 6.68 -13.59
N LEU A 104 1.52 7.11 -14.37
CA LEU A 104 2.85 7.51 -13.87
C LEU A 104 2.76 8.66 -12.88
N GLU A 105 1.85 9.62 -13.09
CA GLU A 105 1.60 10.70 -12.14
C GLU A 105 0.82 10.26 -10.90
N MET A 106 -0.15 9.36 -11.07
CA MET A 106 -1.00 8.87 -9.98
C MET A 106 -0.19 8.03 -8.97
N ARG A 107 0.69 7.14 -9.46
CA ARG A 107 1.38 6.15 -8.63
C ARG A 107 2.19 6.75 -7.47
N PRO A 108 3.08 7.75 -7.66
CA PRO A 108 3.81 8.38 -6.56
C PRO A 108 2.86 9.12 -5.60
N ARG A 109 1.85 9.84 -6.14
CA ARG A 109 0.88 10.58 -5.32
C ARG A 109 0.17 9.64 -4.35
N LEU A 110 -0.28 8.48 -4.84
CA LEU A 110 -0.89 7.45 -4.00
C LEU A 110 0.09 6.96 -2.93
N ALA A 111 1.30 6.56 -3.31
CA ALA A 111 2.29 6.02 -2.37
C ALA A 111 2.60 7.01 -1.23
N TYR A 112 2.87 8.27 -1.55
CA TYR A 112 3.20 9.29 -0.55
C TYR A 112 2.00 9.67 0.32
N VAL A 113 0.80 9.83 -0.24
CA VAL A 113 -0.40 10.15 0.55
C VAL A 113 -0.74 9.02 1.51
N VAL A 114 -0.67 7.76 1.06
CA VAL A 114 -0.96 6.60 1.90
C VAL A 114 0.07 6.45 3.01
N ALA A 115 1.36 6.60 2.69
CA ALA A 115 2.43 6.58 3.67
C ALA A 115 2.28 7.70 4.72
N GLY A 116 1.94 8.91 4.30
CA GLY A 116 1.65 10.02 5.20
C GLY A 116 0.49 9.71 6.15
N CYS A 117 -0.59 9.09 5.64
CA CYS A 117 -1.69 8.64 6.49
C CYS A 117 -1.26 7.53 7.47
N HIS A 118 -0.36 6.61 7.07
CA HIS A 118 0.15 5.58 7.97
C HIS A 118 1.02 6.17 9.07
N LEU A 119 1.91 7.12 8.74
CA LEU A 119 2.70 7.86 9.72
C LEU A 119 1.80 8.59 10.72
N PHE A 120 0.76 9.25 10.23
CA PHE A 120 -0.22 9.90 11.09
C PHE A 120 -0.89 8.91 12.07
N MET A 121 -1.38 7.77 11.57
CA MET A 121 -2.01 6.73 12.40
C MET A 121 -1.02 6.14 13.42
N LEU A 122 0.25 5.98 13.03
CA LEU A 122 1.33 5.56 13.94
C LEU A 122 1.53 6.54 15.08
N PHE A 123 1.70 7.83 14.77
CA PHE A 123 1.85 8.86 15.80
C PHE A 123 0.67 8.88 16.75
N ARG A 124 -0.57 8.74 16.23
CA ARG A 124 -1.77 8.71 17.06
C ARG A 124 -1.84 7.51 18.00
N LEU A 125 -1.31 6.35 17.62
CA LEU A 125 -1.26 5.16 18.48
C LEU A 125 -0.17 5.23 19.55
N MET A 126 0.86 6.04 19.33
CA MET A 126 1.99 6.20 20.26
C MET A 126 1.79 7.35 21.26
N SER A 127 0.81 8.23 21.02
CA SER A 127 0.40 9.33 21.90
C SER A 127 -0.75 8.94 22.82
#